data_AF-A0A7C6UGI5-F1
#
_entry.id   AF-A0A7C6UGI5-F1
#
_cell.length_a   1.000
_cell.length_b   1.000
_cell.length_c   1.000
_cell.angle_alpha   90.00
_cell.angle_beta   90.00
_cell.angle_gamma   90.00
#
_symmetry.space_group_name_H-M   'P 1'
#
loop_
_entity.id
_entity.type
_entity.pdbx_description
1 polymer ?
#
loop_
_entity_poly.entity_id
_entity_poly.type
_entity_poly.pdbx_seq_one_letter_code
_entity_poly.pdbx_strand_id
1 'polypeptide(L)'
;MNVLKFIERILFIIGILLAVAIGYRFFLPKIELQRELRAREAALRLDIQKEAEQLRLLKWKQEKLQEDPRFIEKIAREDLGYAKPGETVFRFEEAER
;
A
#
# COMPACT_ATOMS: atom_id res chain seq x y z
N MET A 1 48.88 -18.23 46.39
CA MET A 1 47.55 -17.71 46.79
C MET A 1 47.07 -16.63 45.81
N ASN A 2 46.66 -17.01 44.59
CA ASN A 2 46.10 -16.09 43.57
C ASN A 2 44.75 -16.59 43.00
N VAL A 3 44.23 -17.69 43.54
CA VAL A 3 43.06 -18.39 43.02
C VAL A 3 41.79 -17.54 43.20
N LEU A 4 41.65 -16.81 44.31
CA LEU A 4 40.54 -15.88 44.52
C LEU A 4 40.49 -14.78 43.47
N LYS A 5 41.63 -14.11 43.19
CA LYS A 5 41.72 -13.05 42.17
C LYS A 5 41.44 -13.58 40.75
N PHE A 6 41.74 -14.85 40.51
CA PHE A 6 41.43 -15.50 39.23
C PHE A 6 39.93 -15.80 39.10
N ILE A 7 39.29 -16.27 40.17
CA ILE A 7 37.84 -16.50 40.23
C ILE A 7 37.08 -15.18 40.04
N GLU A 8 37.50 -14.10 40.71
CA GLU A 8 36.90 -12.77 40.55
C GLU A 8 36.96 -12.26 39.10
N ARG A 9 38.11 -12.44 38.44
CA ARG A 9 38.27 -12.07 37.01
C ARG A 9 37.35 -12.89 36.10
N ILE A 10 37.21 -14.19 36.35
CA ILE A 10 36.31 -15.04 35.57
C ILE A 10 34.85 -14.62 35.75
N LEU A 11 34.42 -14.37 37.00
CA LEU A 11 33.07 -13.91 37.30
C LEU A 11 32.77 -12.56 36.63
N PHE A 12 33.75 -11.65 36.59
CA PHE A 12 33.60 -10.36 35.91
C PHE A 12 33.43 -10.52 34.40
N ILE A 13 34.22 -11.39 33.76
CA ILE A 13 34.12 -11.68 32.33
C ILE A 13 32.76 -12.33 32.00
N ILE A 14 32.30 -13.26 32.82
CA ILE A 14 30.97 -13.89 32.67
C ILE A 14 29.85 -12.84 32.82
N GLY A 15 29.97 -11.93 33.78
CA GLY A 15 29.02 -10.84 33.98
C GLY A 15 28.91 -9.92 32.76
N ILE A 16 30.04 -9.56 32.15
CA ILE A 16 30.07 -8.77 30.91
C ILE A 16 29.42 -9.54 29.76
N LEU A 17 29.76 -10.82 29.57
CA LEU A 17 29.17 -11.66 28.53
C LEU A 17 27.65 -11.77 28.66
N LEU A 18 27.14 -11.93 29.89
CA LEU A 18 25.71 -11.94 30.16
C LEU A 18 25.06 -10.59 29.83
N ALA A 19 25.67 -9.48 30.23
CA ALA A 19 25.15 -8.15 29.92
C ALA A 19 25.06 -7.90 28.40
N VAL A 20 26.08 -8.30 27.65
CA VAL A 20 26.10 -8.21 26.18
C VAL A 20 25.05 -9.12 25.55
N ALA A 21 24.91 -10.36 26.03
CA ALA A 21 23.92 -11.30 25.50
C ALA A 21 22.48 -10.82 25.73
N ILE A 22 22.20 -10.25 26.92
CA ILE A 22 20.90 -9.65 27.24
C ILE A 22 20.67 -8.44 26.33
N GLY A 23 21.64 -7.53 26.24
CA GLY A 23 21.55 -6.35 25.36
C GLY A 23 21.24 -6.75 23.91
N TYR A 24 21.96 -7.73 23.37
CA TYR A 24 21.77 -8.22 22.02
C TYR A 24 20.36 -8.79 21.79
N ARG A 25 19.85 -9.57 22.75
CA ARG A 25 18.51 -10.19 22.67
C ARG A 25 17.38 -9.14 22.71
N PHE A 26 17.57 -8.03 23.39
CA PHE A 26 16.59 -6.94 23.41
C PHE A 26 16.71 -5.98 22.21
N PHE A 27 17.90 -5.83 21.64
CA PHE A 27 18.15 -4.84 20.58
C PHE A 27 17.80 -5.34 19.18
N LEU A 28 18.08 -6.60 18.87
CA LEU A 28 17.75 -7.24 17.59
C LEU A 28 16.28 -7.11 17.17
N PRO A 29 15.29 -7.54 17.99
CA PRO A 29 13.88 -7.53 17.57
C PRO A 29 13.37 -6.11 17.33
N LYS A 30 13.94 -5.09 17.98
CA LYS A 30 13.56 -3.69 17.78
C LYS A 30 13.97 -3.17 16.41
N ILE A 31 15.12 -3.60 15.89
CA ILE A 31 15.61 -3.20 14.56
C ILE A 31 14.74 -3.82 13.47
N GLU A 32 14.41 -5.11 13.62
CA GLU A 32 13.53 -5.81 12.68
C GLU A 32 12.14 -5.19 12.66
N LEU A 33 11.56 -4.93 13.84
CA LEU A 33 10.27 -4.27 13.96
C LEU A 33 10.27 -2.87 13.31
N GLN A 34 11.32 -2.08 13.51
CA GLN A 34 11.42 -0.77 12.87
C GLN A 34 11.49 -0.86 11.34
N ARG A 35 12.20 -1.86 10.79
CA ARG A 35 12.28 -2.06 9.35
C ARG A 35 10.92 -2.46 8.78
N GLU A 36 10.23 -3.37 9.46
CA GLU A 36 8.89 -3.79 9.05
C GLU A 36 7.89 -2.63 9.09
N LEU A 37 7.89 -1.84 10.16
CA LEU A 37 7.01 -0.67 10.27
C LEU A 37 7.28 0.35 9.17
N ARG A 38 8.54 0.62 8.84
CA ARG A 38 8.90 1.52 7.73
C ARG A 38 8.44 0.99 6.38
N ALA A 39 8.56 -0.32 6.15
CA ALA A 39 8.10 -0.93 4.91
C ALA A 39 6.57 -0.84 4.79
N ARG A 40 5.84 -1.13 5.87
CA ARG A 40 4.37 -0.97 5.94
C ARG A 40 3.95 0.48 5.73
N GLU A 41 4.65 1.43 6.34
CA GLU A 41 4.37 2.86 6.17
C GLU A 41 4.56 3.30 4.71
N ALA A 42 5.63 2.85 4.06
CA ALA A 42 5.87 3.15 2.65
C ALA A 42 4.78 2.56 1.73
N ALA A 43 4.36 1.32 1.99
CA ALA A 43 3.27 0.69 1.24
C ALA A 43 1.94 1.44 1.42
N LEU A 44 1.57 1.75 2.67
CA LEU A 44 0.37 2.52 2.98
C LEU A 44 0.38 3.91 2.32
N ARG A 45 1.53 4.59 2.29
CA ARG A 45 1.65 5.88 1.60
C ARG A 45 1.41 5.77 0.10
N LEU A 46 1.90 4.70 -0.54
CA LEU A 46 1.64 4.45 -1.96
C LEU A 46 0.17 4.17 -2.22
N ASP A 47 -0.49 3.38 -1.36
CA ASP A 47 -1.91 3.07 -1.50
C ASP A 47 -2.77 4.32 -1.32
N ILE A 48 -2.48 5.15 -0.31
CA ILE A 48 -3.16 6.43 -0.10
C ILE A 48 -3.02 7.34 -1.35
N GLN A 49 -1.83 7.39 -1.97
CA GLN A 49 -1.64 8.19 -3.19
C GLN A 49 -2.48 7.67 -4.35
N LYS A 50 -2.52 6.35 -4.56
CA LYS A 50 -3.36 5.73 -5.60
C LYS A 50 -4.84 6.00 -5.38
N GLU A 51 -5.33 5.81 -4.16
CA GLU A 51 -6.72 6.08 -3.82
C GLU A 51 -7.07 7.56 -4.00
N ALA A 52 -6.16 8.48 -3.64
CA ALA A 52 -6.36 9.91 -3.85
C ALA A 52 -6.47 10.27 -5.34
N GLU A 53 -5.66 9.65 -6.21
CA GLU A 53 -5.76 9.83 -7.67
C GLU A 53 -7.06 9.26 -8.23
N GLN A 54 -7.47 8.07 -7.79
CA GLN A 54 -8.75 7.47 -8.18
C GLN A 54 -9.92 8.34 -7.76
N LEU A 55 -9.89 8.88 -6.53
CA LEU A 55 -10.92 9.77 -6.02
C LEU A 55 -11.00 11.07 -6.85
N ARG A 56 -9.85 11.64 -7.24
CA ARG A 56 -9.82 12.82 -8.13
C ARG A 56 -10.44 12.51 -9.49
N LEU A 57 -10.09 11.37 -10.10
CA LEU A 57 -10.66 10.96 -11.37
C LEU A 57 -12.17 10.75 -11.27
N LEU A 58 -12.64 10.12 -10.20
CA LEU A 58 -14.05 9.84 -9.99
C LEU A 58 -14.85 11.14 -9.77
N LYS A 59 -14.31 12.08 -8.98
CA LYS A 59 -14.91 13.41 -8.81
C LYS A 59 -15.02 14.17 -10.14
N TRP A 60 -13.96 14.15 -10.95
CA TRP A 60 -13.99 14.78 -12.27
C TRP A 60 -15.06 14.16 -13.18
N LYS A 61 -15.20 12.82 -13.18
CA LYS A 61 -16.28 12.14 -13.91
C LYS A 61 -17.66 12.53 -13.38
N GLN A 62 -17.82 12.63 -12.07
CA GLN A 62 -19.08 13.03 -11.44
C GLN A 62 -19.48 14.47 -11.81
N GLU A 63 -18.55 15.42 -11.75
CA GLU A 63 -18.77 16.81 -12.18
C GLU A 63 -19.17 16.86 -13.66
N LYS A 64 -18.46 16.14 -14.53
CA LYS A 64 -18.80 16.06 -15.96
C LYS A 64 -20.16 15.45 -16.24
N LEU A 65 -20.56 14.45 -15.47
CA LEU A 65 -21.90 13.86 -15.54
C LEU A 65 -22.99 14.83 -15.09
N GLN A 66 -22.75 15.65 -14.06
CA GLN A 66 -23.75 16.59 -13.55
C GLN A 66 -23.89 17.85 -14.42
N GLU A 67 -22.80 18.32 -15.03
CA GLU A 67 -22.80 19.58 -15.77
C GLU A 67 -23.13 19.46 -17.26
N ASP A 68 -22.93 18.29 -17.90
CA ASP A 68 -23.09 18.13 -19.35
C ASP A 68 -24.08 17.01 -19.74
N PRO A 69 -25.32 17.35 -20.12
CA PRO A 69 -26.30 16.40 -20.63
C PRO A 69 -25.84 15.61 -21.86
N ARG A 70 -24.94 16.17 -22.69
CA ARG A 70 -24.40 15.47 -23.87
C ARG A 70 -23.42 14.36 -23.47
N PHE A 71 -22.71 14.55 -22.35
CA PHE A 71 -21.82 13.52 -21.81
C PHE A 71 -22.62 12.33 -21.26
N ILE A 72 -23.76 12.59 -20.60
CA ILE A 72 -24.71 11.55 -20.20
C ILE A 72 -25.24 10.78 -21.41
N GLU A 73 -25.69 11.49 -22.46
CA GLU A 73 -26.18 10.83 -23.68
C GLU A 73 -25.11 9.99 -24.36
N LYS A 74 -23.86 10.45 -24.36
CA LYS A 74 -22.72 9.70 -24.89
C LYS A 74 -22.49 8.40 -24.13
N ILE A 75 -22.40 8.45 -22.79
CA ILE A 75 -22.24 7.24 -21.96
C ILE A 75 -23.45 6.30 -22.10
N ALA A 76 -24.67 6.84 -22.14
CA ALA A 76 -25.87 6.04 -22.34
C ALA A 76 -25.83 5.29 -23.68
N ARG A 77 -25.43 5.95 -24.76
CA ARG A 77 -25.36 5.34 -26.11
C ARG A 77 -24.16 4.41 -26.31
N GLU A 78 -22.97 4.80 -25.85
CA GLU A 78 -21.71 4.09 -26.12
C GLU A 78 -21.42 3.00 -25.07
N ASP A 79 -21.48 3.31 -23.78
CA ASP A 79 -21.07 2.38 -22.72
C ASP A 79 -22.22 1.45 -22.29
N LEU A 80 -23.46 1.97 -22.31
CA LEU A 80 -24.65 1.24 -21.85
C LEU A 80 -25.54 0.73 -22.99
N GLY A 81 -25.27 1.13 -24.24
CA GLY A 81 -26.03 0.70 -25.41
C GLY A 81 -27.51 1.13 -25.43
N TYR A 82 -27.88 2.13 -24.64
CA TYR A 82 -29.25 2.67 -24.60
C TYR A 82 -29.54 3.51 -25.85
N ALA A 83 -30.69 3.25 -26.46
CA ALA A 83 -31.28 4.06 -27.52
C ALA A 83 -32.67 4.54 -27.07
N LYS A 84 -33.06 5.76 -27.46
CA LYS A 84 -34.40 6.29 -27.16
C LYS A 84 -35.45 5.61 -28.05
N PRO A 85 -36.71 5.48 -27.59
CA PRO A 85 -37.81 4.98 -28.42
C PRO A 85 -37.95 5.80 -29.71
N GLY A 86 -37.85 5.14 -30.87
CA GLY A 86 -37.88 5.79 -32.19
C GLY A 86 -36.51 5.96 -32.87
N GLU A 87 -35.40 5.65 -32.20
CA GLU A 87 -34.07 5.64 -32.81
C GLU A 87 -33.77 4.28 -33.48
N THR A 88 -33.04 4.29 -34.60
CA THR A 88 -32.60 3.07 -35.30
C THR A 88 -31.14 2.76 -34.93
N VAL A 89 -30.89 1.59 -34.34
CA VAL A 89 -29.54 1.17 -33.93
C VAL A 89 -28.86 0.41 -35.06
N PHE A 90 -27.71 0.91 -35.52
CA PHE A 90 -26.86 0.21 -36.49
C PHE A 90 -25.79 -0.58 -35.74
N ARG A 91 -25.82 -1.91 -35.84
CA ARG A 91 -24.76 -2.79 -35.36
C ARG A 91 -23.90 -3.20 -36.55
N PHE A 92 -22.64 -2.80 -36.54
CA PHE A 92 -21.68 -3.24 -37.54
C PHE A 92 -21.12 -4.59 -37.08
N GLU A 93 -21.36 -5.65 -37.85
CA GLU A 93 -20.65 -6.91 -37.68
C GLU A 93 -19.31 -6.82 -38.41
N GLU A 94 -18.22 -7.23 -37.75
CA GLU A 94 -16.93 -7.33 -38.41
C GLU A 94 -17.04 -8.37 -39.54
N ALA A 95 -16.85 -7.92 -40.77
CA ALA A 95 -16.81 -8.81 -41.92
C ALA A 95 -15.63 -9.78 -41.73
N GLU A 96 -15.94 -11.06 -41.49
CA GLU A 96 -14.98 -12.15 -41.52
C GLU A 96 -14.13 -12.01 -42.80
N ARG A 97 -12.83 -11.79 -42.60
CA ARG A 97 -11.80 -11.86 -43.65
C ARG A 97 -11.07 -13.18 -43.55
#